data_AF-A0A2E7E314-F1
#
_entry.id   AF-A0A2E7E314-F1
#
_cell.length_a   1.000
_cell.length_b   1.000
_cell.length_c   1.000
_cell.angle_alpha   90.00
_cell.angle_beta   90.00
_cell.angle_gamma   90.00
#
_symmetry.space_group_name_H-M   'P 1'
#
loop_
_entity.id
_entity.type
_entity.pdbx_description
1 polymer ?
#
loop_
_entity_poly.entity_id
_entity_poly.type
_entity_poly.pdbx_seq_one_letter_code
_entity_poly.pdbx_strand_id
1 'polypeptide(L)'
;MPYIGVAPSSGLFKKLDSITTVNAQAAYTMQYNSSNFKPATAEQLIVSVNGVIQAPGDAYTISGSTITFSENLVTGDVIDFIVALGEVGNTVTPTDGSVDINKMSTSIMKDNAIRVNDTELASGNDVTIAADENAMVAGPFTLNATLTINGTFTVV
;
A
#
# COMPACT_ATOMS: atom_id res chain seq x y z
N MET A 1 23.25 -0.19 20.57
CA MET A 1 22.58 -0.93 21.65
C MET A 1 21.58 -1.87 21.00
N PRO A 2 21.56 -3.18 21.32
CA PRO A 2 20.54 -4.08 20.78
C PRO A 2 19.18 -3.63 21.34
N TYR A 3 18.21 -3.45 20.46
CA TYR A 3 16.83 -3.18 20.85
C TYR A 3 16.27 -4.42 21.57
N ILE A 4 15.83 -4.27 22.82
CA ILE A 4 15.10 -5.30 23.57
C ILE A 4 13.60 -4.98 23.43
N GLY A 5 12.93 -5.69 22.53
CA GLY A 5 11.51 -5.57 22.24
C GLY A 5 11.12 -6.38 20.99
N VAL A 6 9.86 -6.76 20.86
CA VAL A 6 9.33 -7.33 19.61
C VAL A 6 9.30 -6.21 18.57
N ALA A 7 9.81 -6.45 17.36
CA ALA A 7 9.71 -5.45 16.29
C ALA A 7 8.23 -5.04 16.11
N PRO A 8 7.91 -3.73 16.02
CA PRO A 8 6.53 -3.30 15.83
C PRO A 8 5.97 -3.92 14.55
N SER A 9 4.90 -4.70 14.70
CA SER A 9 4.16 -5.31 13.59
C SER A 9 3.57 -4.20 12.70
N SER A 10 3.79 -4.28 11.39
CA SER A 10 3.20 -3.35 10.43
C SER A 10 1.68 -3.58 10.31
N GLY A 11 0.94 -2.73 11.03
CA GLY A 11 -0.51 -2.58 10.97
C GLY A 11 -0.90 -1.34 11.78
N LEU A 12 -1.49 -0.32 11.14
CA LEU A 12 -1.91 0.91 11.83
C LEU A 12 -3.28 0.73 12.45
N PHE A 13 -3.32 0.16 13.66
CA PHE A 13 -4.54 0.09 14.46
C PHE A 13 -4.80 1.43 15.15
N LYS A 14 -5.93 2.08 14.86
CA LYS A 14 -6.27 3.41 15.40
C LYS A 14 -7.58 3.32 16.18
N LYS A 15 -7.53 3.57 17.48
CA LYS A 15 -8.76 3.88 18.24
C LYS A 15 -9.15 5.31 17.90
N LEU A 16 -10.38 5.49 17.42
CA LEU A 16 -10.90 6.80 17.05
C LEU A 16 -11.26 7.62 18.30
N ASP A 17 -11.39 8.92 18.09
CA ASP A 17 -11.79 9.85 19.13
C ASP A 17 -13.21 9.52 19.61
N SER A 18 -13.47 9.75 20.90
CA SER A 18 -14.78 9.49 21.50
C SER A 18 -15.87 10.36 20.88
N ILE A 19 -16.98 9.73 20.46
CA ILE A 19 -18.20 10.43 20.08
C ILE A 19 -19.05 10.55 21.35
N THR A 20 -19.03 11.71 21.98
CA THR A 20 -19.67 11.93 23.30
C THR A 20 -21.12 12.38 23.23
N THR A 21 -21.59 12.79 22.05
CA THR A 21 -22.94 13.29 21.85
C THR A 21 -23.76 12.30 21.02
N VAL A 22 -24.67 11.60 21.68
CA VAL A 22 -25.73 10.80 21.05
C VAL A 22 -27.04 11.55 21.21
N ASN A 23 -27.66 11.92 20.10
CA ASN A 23 -28.73 12.92 20.04
C ASN A 23 -29.89 12.49 19.12
N ALA A 24 -30.31 11.23 19.19
CA ALA A 24 -31.43 10.68 18.39
C ALA A 24 -31.19 10.76 16.87
N GLN A 25 -29.94 10.60 16.45
CA GLN A 25 -29.52 10.59 15.05
C GLN A 25 -28.83 9.27 14.72
N ALA A 26 -28.77 8.94 13.43
CA ALA A 26 -28.07 7.74 12.95
C ALA A 26 -26.62 8.03 12.57
N ALA A 27 -26.30 9.27 12.21
CA ALA A 27 -25.04 9.64 11.57
C ALA A 27 -24.10 10.42 12.50
N TYR A 28 -22.84 10.01 12.55
CA TYR A 28 -21.81 10.62 13.38
C TYR A 28 -20.51 10.80 12.62
N THR A 29 -19.80 11.90 12.89
CA THR A 29 -18.48 12.15 12.32
C THR A 29 -17.42 11.37 13.11
N MET A 30 -16.61 10.61 12.39
CA MET A 30 -15.46 9.90 12.91
C MET A 30 -14.21 10.78 12.85
N GLN A 31 -13.47 10.83 13.96
CA GLN A 31 -12.21 11.57 14.04
C GLN A 31 -11.10 10.71 14.64
N TYR A 32 -9.86 11.03 14.28
CA TYR A 32 -8.66 10.52 14.91
C TYR A 32 -7.72 11.69 15.14
N ASN A 33 -7.33 11.93 16.40
CA ASN A 33 -6.53 13.09 16.80
C ASN A 33 -7.15 14.42 16.31
N SER A 34 -8.47 14.57 16.47
CA SER A 34 -9.26 15.74 16.09
C SER A 34 -9.31 16.04 14.60
N SER A 35 -8.88 15.11 13.74
CA SER A 35 -8.99 15.21 12.29
C SER A 35 -10.00 14.20 11.76
N ASN A 36 -10.76 14.59 10.74
CA ASN A 36 -11.74 13.72 10.09
C ASN A 36 -11.06 12.45 9.57
N PHE A 37 -11.44 11.32 10.15
CA PHE A 37 -10.92 10.01 9.77
C PHE A 37 -11.75 9.45 8.61
N LYS A 38 -11.11 8.77 7.65
CA LYS A 38 -11.76 8.20 6.46
C LYS A 38 -11.31 6.76 6.28
N PRO A 39 -12.02 5.75 6.80
CA PRO A 39 -11.73 4.36 6.47
C PRO A 39 -12.10 4.11 5.00
N ALA A 40 -11.47 3.12 4.38
CA ALA A 40 -11.77 2.76 3.01
C ALA A 40 -13.07 1.94 2.91
N THR A 41 -13.36 1.11 3.91
CA THR A 41 -14.60 0.32 3.97
C THR A 41 -15.12 0.21 5.42
N ALA A 42 -16.38 -0.20 5.58
CA ALA A 42 -16.98 -0.40 6.90
C ALA A 42 -16.32 -1.57 7.65
N GLU A 43 -15.92 -2.63 6.94
CA GLU A 43 -15.32 -3.85 7.47
C GLU A 43 -13.93 -3.62 8.11
N GLN A 44 -13.33 -2.45 7.88
CA GLN A 44 -12.09 -2.06 8.54
C GLN A 44 -12.30 -1.59 9.97
N LEU A 45 -13.55 -1.38 10.40
CA LEU A 45 -13.87 -0.89 11.73
C LEU A 45 -14.42 -2.00 12.61
N ILE A 46 -14.01 -1.98 13.87
CA ILE A 46 -14.75 -2.60 14.96
C ILE A 46 -15.47 -1.48 15.70
N VAL A 47 -16.80 -1.55 15.71
CA VAL A 47 -17.68 -0.58 16.35
C VAL A 47 -18.46 -1.28 17.46
N SER A 48 -18.47 -0.68 18.65
CA SER A 48 -19.27 -1.13 19.79
C SER A 48 -20.29 -0.06 20.17
N VAL A 49 -21.53 -0.49 20.40
CA VAL A 49 -22.60 0.32 20.97
C VAL A 49 -23.19 -0.43 22.16
N ASN A 50 -23.23 0.19 23.34
CA ASN A 50 -23.73 -0.41 24.58
C ASN A 50 -23.11 -1.78 24.91
N GLY A 51 -21.83 -1.97 24.59
CA GLY A 51 -21.10 -3.22 24.76
C GLY A 51 -21.37 -4.31 23.70
N VAL A 52 -22.16 -4.02 22.66
CA VAL A 52 -22.46 -4.95 21.56
C VAL A 52 -21.68 -4.55 20.32
N ILE A 53 -20.93 -5.51 19.75
CA ILE A 53 -20.23 -5.34 18.49
C ILE A 53 -21.24 -5.28 17.33
N GLN A 54 -21.10 -4.24 16.50
CA GLN A 54 -21.98 -3.97 15.38
C GLN A 54 -21.45 -4.64 14.11
N ALA A 55 -22.33 -5.27 13.33
CA ALA A 55 -21.99 -5.88 12.06
C ALA A 55 -21.81 -4.80 10.97
N PRO A 56 -20.66 -4.70 10.29
CA PRO A 56 -20.48 -3.78 9.17
C PRO A 56 -21.42 -4.13 8.02
N GLY A 57 -21.97 -3.12 7.34
CA GLY A 57 -22.89 -3.28 6.21
C GLY A 57 -24.34 -3.52 6.61
N ASP A 58 -24.58 -4.21 7.73
CA ASP A 58 -25.91 -4.47 8.26
C ASP A 58 -26.30 -3.46 9.36
N ALA A 59 -25.50 -3.38 10.42
CA ALA A 59 -25.78 -2.52 11.57
C ALA A 59 -25.31 -1.08 11.35
N TYR A 60 -24.34 -0.84 10.47
CA TYR A 60 -23.88 0.49 10.09
C TYR A 60 -23.24 0.51 8.70
N THR A 61 -23.20 1.70 8.08
CA THR A 61 -22.50 2.00 6.83
C THR A 61 -21.55 3.17 7.01
N ILE A 62 -20.54 3.30 6.13
CA ILE A 62 -19.59 4.41 6.14
C ILE A 62 -19.64 5.17 4.82
N SER A 63 -19.67 6.50 4.89
CA SER A 63 -19.45 7.39 3.75
C SER A 63 -18.46 8.50 4.13
N GLY A 64 -17.27 8.47 3.53
CA GLY A 64 -16.20 9.41 3.85
C GLY A 64 -15.80 9.32 5.33
N SER A 65 -16.14 10.37 6.10
CA SER A 65 -15.84 10.44 7.54
C SER A 65 -17.05 10.22 8.43
N THR A 66 -18.17 9.81 7.85
CA THR A 66 -19.42 9.66 8.56
C THR A 66 -19.76 8.19 8.69
N ILE A 67 -19.91 7.73 9.93
CA ILE A 67 -20.55 6.46 10.25
C ILE A 67 -22.06 6.69 10.37
N THR A 68 -22.86 5.82 9.76
CA THR A 68 -24.33 5.87 9.85
C THR A 68 -24.84 4.53 10.34
N PHE A 69 -25.42 4.49 11.53
CA PHE A 69 -26.08 3.31 12.09
C PHE A 69 -27.41 3.06 11.38
N SER A 70 -27.80 1.80 11.27
CA SER A 70 -29.08 1.39 10.68
C SER A 70 -30.29 1.86 11.51
N GLU A 71 -30.10 1.94 12.83
CA GLU A 71 -31.07 2.47 13.78
C GLU A 71 -30.53 3.77 14.41
N ASN A 72 -31.44 4.72 14.68
CA ASN A 72 -31.06 5.94 15.38
C ASN A 72 -30.65 5.60 16.82
N LEU A 73 -29.48 6.08 17.24
CA LEU A 73 -29.04 5.95 18.62
C LEU A 73 -29.80 6.98 19.48
N VAL A 74 -30.49 6.51 20.50
CA VAL A 74 -31.30 7.35 21.39
C VAL A 74 -30.47 7.89 22.55
N THR A 75 -30.97 8.94 23.20
CA THR A 75 -30.32 9.50 24.39
C THR A 75 -30.16 8.42 25.46
N GLY A 76 -28.91 8.10 25.81
CA GLY A 76 -28.57 7.02 26.74
C GLY A 76 -27.76 5.90 26.10
N ASP A 77 -27.82 5.75 24.78
CA ASP A 77 -26.91 4.86 24.05
C ASP A 77 -25.49 5.43 24.07
N VAL A 78 -24.52 4.51 24.13
CA VAL A 78 -23.10 4.84 24.20
C VAL A 78 -22.36 4.11 23.08
N ILE A 79 -21.67 4.87 22.23
CA ILE A 79 -20.68 4.30 21.30
C ILE A 79 -19.40 4.08 22.12
N ASP A 80 -19.15 2.85 22.58
CA ASP A 80 -18.05 2.57 23.51
C ASP A 80 -16.68 2.80 22.86
N PHE A 81 -16.55 2.34 21.61
CA PHE A 81 -15.34 2.53 20.82
C PHE A 81 -15.60 2.31 19.34
N ILE A 82 -14.75 2.97 18.55
CA ILE A 82 -14.52 2.64 17.14
C ILE A 82 -13.02 2.42 16.98
N VAL A 83 -12.64 1.25 16.49
CA VAL A 83 -11.24 0.88 16.24
C VAL A 83 -11.08 0.56 14.75
N ALA A 84 -10.21 1.29 14.07
CA ALA A 84 -9.80 0.97 12.71
C ALA A 84 -8.68 -0.08 12.74
N LEU A 85 -8.85 -1.15 11.98
CA LEU A 85 -7.97 -2.33 11.95
C LEU A 85 -6.77 -2.20 11.00
N GLY A 86 -6.61 -1.04 10.37
CA GLY A 86 -5.57 -0.79 9.38
C GLY A 86 -6.10 0.09 8.26
N GLU A 87 -5.16 0.71 7.55
CA GLU A 87 -5.45 1.48 6.35
C GLU A 87 -4.99 0.65 5.15
N VAL A 88 -5.85 0.51 4.13
CA VAL A 88 -5.48 -0.15 2.88
C VAL A 88 -4.42 0.67 2.17
N GLY A 89 -3.30 0.04 1.80
CA GLY A 89 -2.27 0.67 0.98
C GLY A 89 -1.15 1.40 1.73
N ASN A 90 -1.08 1.32 3.07
CA ASN A 90 0.01 1.96 3.81
C ASN A 90 1.29 1.10 3.82
N THR A 91 1.93 0.94 2.67
CA THR A 91 3.30 0.39 2.54
C THR A 91 4.27 1.55 2.42
N VAL A 92 4.83 2.00 3.54
CA VAL A 92 5.85 3.08 3.52
C VAL A 92 7.23 2.53 3.14
N THR A 93 7.45 1.22 3.34
CA THR A 93 8.66 0.50 2.91
C THR A 93 8.26 -0.93 2.53
N PRO A 94 8.60 -1.43 1.32
CA PRO A 94 8.42 -2.83 0.99
C PRO A 94 9.19 -3.71 1.98
N THR A 95 8.60 -4.82 2.43
CA THR A 95 9.32 -5.83 3.23
C THR A 95 10.44 -6.45 2.40
N ASP A 96 11.54 -6.85 3.03
CA ASP A 96 12.64 -7.56 2.36
C ASP A 96 12.09 -8.75 1.56
N GLY A 97 12.43 -8.81 0.26
CA GLY A 97 11.98 -9.86 -0.67
C GLY A 97 10.54 -9.71 -1.18
N SER A 98 9.79 -8.69 -0.77
CA SER A 98 8.41 -8.48 -1.26
C SER A 98 8.34 -7.96 -2.70
N VAL A 99 9.41 -7.32 -3.19
CA VAL A 99 9.57 -6.90 -4.58
C VAL A 99 10.43 -7.95 -5.28
N ASP A 100 9.80 -8.70 -6.19
CA ASP A 100 10.47 -9.60 -7.12
C ASP A 100 10.47 -8.99 -8.53
N ILE A 101 11.17 -9.63 -9.47
CA ILE A 101 11.33 -9.11 -10.83
C ILE A 101 10.00 -8.91 -11.57
N ASN A 102 8.93 -9.63 -11.21
CA ASN A 102 7.62 -9.47 -11.82
C ASN A 102 6.84 -8.26 -11.27
N LYS A 103 7.25 -7.74 -10.11
CA LYS A 103 6.66 -6.54 -9.47
C LYS A 103 7.41 -5.26 -9.81
N MET A 104 8.58 -5.37 -10.45
CA MET A 104 9.35 -4.22 -10.91
C MET A 104 8.77 -3.72 -12.25
N SER A 105 8.52 -2.42 -12.35
CA SER A 105 8.10 -1.81 -13.61
C SER A 105 9.15 -2.08 -14.69
N THR A 106 8.69 -2.37 -15.91
CA THR A 106 9.56 -2.50 -17.09
C THR A 106 10.36 -1.22 -17.36
N SER A 107 9.88 -0.07 -16.89
CA SER A 107 10.62 1.19 -16.94
C SER A 107 11.78 1.26 -15.93
N ILE A 108 11.70 0.62 -14.76
CA ILE A 108 12.84 0.58 -13.81
C ILE A 108 13.98 -0.31 -14.37
N MET A 109 13.62 -1.32 -15.17
CA MET A 109 14.59 -2.16 -15.90
C MET A 109 15.18 -1.47 -17.13
N LYS A 110 14.60 -0.35 -17.56
CA LYS A 110 14.98 0.34 -18.79
C LYS A 110 15.54 1.75 -18.56
N ASP A 111 15.24 2.39 -17.43
CA ASP A 111 15.36 3.84 -17.26
C ASP A 111 15.80 4.24 -15.84
N ASN A 112 16.88 3.62 -15.27
CA ASN A 112 17.79 4.19 -14.23
C ASN A 112 18.20 3.31 -13.01
N ALA A 113 18.82 2.13 -13.23
CA ALA A 113 20.10 1.72 -12.57
C ALA A 113 20.24 0.20 -12.30
N ILE A 114 21.44 -0.29 -12.66
CA ILE A 114 22.00 -1.64 -12.50
C ILE A 114 21.26 -2.73 -13.30
N ARG A 115 21.69 -2.89 -14.55
CA ARG A 115 21.49 -4.15 -15.27
C ARG A 115 22.48 -5.18 -14.71
N VAL A 116 21.99 -6.18 -14.00
CA VAL A 116 22.62 -7.50 -14.08
C VAL A 116 22.27 -8.03 -15.46
N ASN A 117 23.15 -7.82 -16.44
CA ASN A 117 22.95 -8.46 -17.74
C ASN A 117 23.11 -9.97 -17.55
N ASP A 118 22.23 -10.74 -18.19
CA ASP A 118 22.51 -12.14 -18.47
C ASP A 118 23.86 -12.25 -19.20
N THR A 119 24.58 -13.35 -19.00
CA THR A 119 25.91 -13.56 -19.61
C THR A 119 25.88 -13.77 -21.12
N GLU A 120 24.70 -13.73 -21.75
CA GLU A 120 24.47 -13.98 -23.16
C GLU A 120 23.29 -13.16 -23.70
N LEU A 121 23.42 -12.70 -24.95
CA LEU A 121 22.26 -12.34 -25.76
C LEU A 121 21.72 -13.62 -26.42
N ALA A 122 20.71 -14.22 -25.82
CA ALA A 122 20.16 -15.50 -26.28
C ALA A 122 19.52 -15.38 -27.67
N SER A 123 19.56 -16.47 -28.43
CA SER A 123 18.94 -16.54 -29.75
C SER A 123 17.44 -16.22 -29.68
N GLY A 124 16.98 -15.26 -30.47
CA GLY A 124 15.57 -14.83 -30.50
C GLY A 124 15.24 -13.65 -29.57
N ASN A 125 16.22 -13.11 -28.86
CA ASN A 125 16.04 -11.97 -27.96
C ASN A 125 16.79 -10.74 -28.49
N ASP A 126 16.26 -10.08 -29.51
CA ASP A 126 16.87 -8.87 -30.06
C ASP A 126 16.84 -7.72 -29.04
N VAL A 127 17.98 -7.06 -28.84
CA VAL A 127 18.12 -5.87 -28.00
C VAL A 127 18.46 -4.67 -28.89
N THR A 128 17.61 -3.66 -28.88
CA THR A 128 17.85 -2.37 -29.56
C THR A 128 18.38 -1.35 -28.57
N ILE A 129 19.53 -0.76 -28.89
CA ILE A 129 20.04 0.46 -28.24
C ILE A 129 19.62 1.61 -29.16
N ALA A 130 18.69 2.46 -28.70
CA ALA A 130 18.21 3.58 -29.50
C ALA A 130 19.32 4.63 -29.73
N ALA A 131 19.10 5.54 -30.68
CA ALA A 131 20.12 6.52 -31.10
C ALA A 131 20.54 7.50 -30.00
N ASP A 132 19.73 7.64 -28.95
CA ASP A 132 19.89 8.48 -27.77
C ASP A 132 20.23 7.69 -26.50
N GLU A 133 20.47 6.38 -26.61
CA GLU A 133 20.73 5.49 -25.47
C GLU A 133 22.18 4.98 -25.45
N ASN A 134 22.70 4.73 -24.23
CA ASN A 134 23.94 4.00 -24.02
C ASN A 134 23.66 2.72 -23.23
N ALA A 135 24.31 1.62 -23.61
CA ALA A 135 24.26 0.35 -22.89
C ALA A 135 25.63 -0.01 -22.31
N MET A 136 25.65 -0.55 -21.09
CA MET A 136 26.86 -1.09 -20.46
C MET A 136 26.70 -2.59 -20.24
N VAL A 137 27.75 -3.34 -20.60
CA VAL A 137 27.93 -4.75 -20.26
C VAL A 137 29.26 -4.86 -19.55
N ALA A 138 29.30 -5.46 -18.37
CA ALA A 138 30.53 -5.65 -17.60
C ALA A 138 30.79 -7.16 -17.41
N GLY A 139 32.02 -7.58 -17.72
CA GLY A 139 32.43 -8.99 -17.67
C GLY A 139 32.27 -9.72 -19.00
N PRO A 140 32.62 -11.03 -19.05
CA PRO A 140 32.49 -11.85 -20.24
C PRO A 140 31.04 -11.87 -20.73
N PHE A 141 30.85 -11.67 -22.03
CA PHE A 141 29.54 -11.64 -22.66
C PHE A 141 29.57 -12.40 -23.98
N THR A 142 28.60 -13.29 -24.17
CA THR A 142 28.47 -14.08 -25.40
C THR A 142 27.41 -13.47 -26.32
N LEU A 143 27.79 -13.19 -27.56
CA LEU A 143 26.86 -12.74 -28.61
C LEU A 143 26.49 -13.93 -29.50
N ASN A 144 25.29 -14.48 -29.33
CA ASN A 144 24.77 -15.61 -30.11
C ASN A 144 23.57 -15.20 -30.99
N ALA A 145 23.52 -13.90 -31.34
CA ALA A 145 22.45 -13.26 -32.09
C ALA A 145 22.99 -12.01 -32.83
N THR A 146 22.11 -11.28 -33.52
CA THR A 146 22.46 -10.03 -34.21
C THR A 146 22.44 -8.84 -33.25
N LEU A 147 23.53 -8.09 -33.15
CA LEU A 147 23.58 -6.79 -32.47
C LEU A 147 23.51 -5.66 -33.51
N THR A 148 22.44 -4.86 -33.50
CA THR A 148 22.31 -3.67 -34.37
C THR A 148 22.62 -2.40 -33.61
N ILE A 149 23.56 -1.62 -34.14
CA ILE A 149 24.05 -0.38 -33.51
C ILE A 149 23.81 0.77 -34.48
N ASN A 150 22.86 1.64 -34.15
CA ASN A 150 22.53 2.82 -34.96
C ASN A 150 23.34 4.07 -34.55
N GLY A 151 24.11 3.98 -33.48
CA GLY A 151 24.98 5.03 -32.93
C GLY A 151 26.45 4.59 -32.81
N THR A 152 27.14 5.07 -31.77
CA THR A 152 28.54 4.71 -31.51
C THR A 152 28.64 3.54 -30.53
N PHE A 153 29.49 2.56 -30.84
CA PHE A 153 29.82 1.46 -29.93
C PHE A 153 31.27 1.57 -29.46
N THR A 154 31.46 1.55 -28.14
CA THR A 154 32.78 1.62 -27.50
C THR A 154 32.96 0.39 -26.60
N VAL A 155 34.04 -0.36 -26.82
CA VAL A 155 34.50 -1.43 -25.93
C VAL A 155 35.66 -0.87 -25.11
N VAL A 156 35.58 -0.99 -23.78
CA VAL A 156 36.63 -0.54 -22.84
C VAL A 156 37.29 -1.76 -22.21
#